data_AF-A0A2G8QZX9-F1
#
_entry.id   AF-A0A2G8QZX9-F1
#
_cell.length_a   1.000
_cell.length_b   1.000
_cell.length_c   1.000
_cell.angle_alpha   90.00
_cell.angle_beta   90.00
_cell.angle_gamma   90.00
#
_symmetry.space_group_name_H-M   'P 1'
#
loop_
_entity.id
_entity.type
_entity.pdbx_description
1 polymer ?
#
loop_
_entity_poly.entity_id
_entity_poly.type
_entity_poly.pdbx_seq_one_letter_code
_entity_poly.pdbx_strand_id
1 'polypeptide(L)'
;MNITPTQITQPRLEIRNLIRRFEGKAVVDDVSLSILPGHVTCLLGPSGCGKSTTLRMIAGVDMQDSGQIYVDGQLICDTQFRVPPERRSIGLMFQDFALFPHLSVGDNVAFGLSGTKAEKRKRVTELLERVGLLHFIDDYPHELSGGEQQRVALARALAPRPRVMLMDEPFSGLDNRLRDGIRDETLALLKEEGTSVLLVTHEPEEAMRMADEIALMRGGRIVQKGAPYNIYKSPADKEAVAFFSDINVLQGNVQGALVDTAFGQFLAPGVPDGGAVEIVFRPQHVGIDFDRAGRGPNPTELQGMPARGTVERARFMGSESLVEFRMDHDGAVLKATVPNVFLPKVGTAMWLTVRRDRCFIFPRKG
;
A
#
# COMPACT_ATOMS: atom_id res chain seq x y z
N MET A 1 -40.34 9.53 6.46
CA MET A 1 -39.27 8.57 6.08
C MET A 1 -38.41 8.37 7.31
N ASN A 2 -38.53 7.20 7.95
CA ASN A 2 -37.72 6.87 9.12
C ASN A 2 -36.31 6.54 8.65
N ILE A 3 -35.36 7.37 9.05
CA ILE A 3 -33.93 7.13 8.86
C ILE A 3 -33.56 6.05 9.88
N THR A 4 -33.41 4.82 9.42
CA THR A 4 -32.88 3.72 10.27
C THR A 4 -31.50 4.16 10.78
N PRO A 5 -31.23 4.12 12.09
CA PRO A 5 -29.89 4.44 12.59
C PRO A 5 -28.90 3.48 11.93
N THR A 6 -27.86 4.04 11.31
CA THR A 6 -26.75 3.28 10.75
C THR A 6 -26.23 2.36 11.85
N GLN A 7 -26.48 1.05 11.74
CA GLN A 7 -25.94 0.09 12.70
C GLN A 7 -24.41 0.27 12.68
N ILE A 8 -23.85 0.72 13.81
CA ILE A 8 -22.41 0.84 13.97
C ILE A 8 -21.89 -0.59 14.03
N THR A 9 -21.45 -1.11 12.88
CA THR A 9 -20.86 -2.44 12.81
C THR A 9 -19.62 -2.47 13.69
N GLN A 10 -19.65 -3.33 14.71
CA GLN A 10 -18.54 -3.49 15.63
C GLN A 10 -17.29 -3.99 14.87
N PRO A 11 -16.13 -3.34 15.02
CA PRO A 11 -14.90 -3.80 14.38
C PRO A 11 -14.50 -5.20 14.85
N ARG A 12 -14.01 -6.03 13.92
CA ARG A 12 -13.37 -7.30 14.26
C ARG A 12 -12.09 -7.08 15.03
N LEU A 13 -11.27 -6.12 14.58
CA LEU A 13 -10.03 -5.69 15.21
C LEU A 13 -10.09 -4.18 15.42
N GLU A 14 -9.69 -3.72 16.59
CA GLU A 14 -9.50 -2.30 16.86
C GLU A 14 -8.26 -2.12 17.73
N ILE A 15 -7.37 -1.20 17.32
CA ILE A 15 -6.26 -0.74 18.14
C ILE A 15 -6.40 0.75 18.37
N ARG A 16 -6.07 1.17 19.59
CA ARG A 16 -6.20 2.55 20.04
C ARG A 16 -4.88 3.01 20.64
N ASN A 17 -4.34 4.09 20.06
CA ASN A 17 -3.21 4.85 20.57
C ASN A 17 -1.98 3.98 20.92
N LEU A 18 -1.67 2.99 20.06
CA LEU A 18 -0.51 2.13 20.28
C LEU A 18 0.77 2.95 20.20
N ILE A 19 1.63 2.79 21.20
CA ILE A 19 2.99 3.33 21.21
C ILE A 19 3.97 2.20 21.51
N ARG A 20 5.07 2.18 20.78
CA ARG A 20 6.21 1.31 21.06
C ARG A 20 7.52 2.03 20.82
N ARG A 21 8.37 2.01 21.83
CA ARG A 21 9.70 2.61 21.87
C ARG A 21 10.76 1.52 21.97
N PHE A 22 11.84 1.71 21.22
CA PHE A 22 13.07 0.97 21.38
C PHE A 22 14.18 1.96 21.70
N GLU A 23 14.90 1.75 22.81
CA GLU A 23 15.99 2.64 23.24
C GLU A 23 15.57 4.13 23.30
N GLY A 24 14.33 4.38 23.75
CA GLY A 24 13.74 5.72 23.84
C GLY A 24 13.11 6.27 22.54
N LYS A 25 13.45 5.71 21.38
CA LYS A 25 12.90 6.12 20.08
C LYS A 25 11.54 5.46 19.82
N ALA A 26 10.50 6.27 19.59
CA ALA A 26 9.18 5.76 19.19
C ALA A 26 9.22 5.21 17.76
N VAL A 27 9.07 3.89 17.63
CA VAL A 27 8.95 3.19 16.35
C VAL A 27 7.49 3.08 15.93
N VAL A 28 6.59 2.98 16.89
CA VAL A 28 5.14 3.15 16.71
C VAL A 28 4.73 4.27 17.65
N ASP A 29 4.00 5.26 17.13
CA ASP A 29 3.70 6.51 17.83
C ASP A 29 2.25 6.91 17.57
N ASP A 30 1.37 6.60 18.52
CA ASP A 30 -0.06 6.93 18.50
C ASP A 30 -0.82 6.33 17.31
N VAL A 31 -0.62 5.02 17.08
CA VAL A 31 -1.29 4.32 15.99
C VAL A 31 -2.65 3.80 16.44
N SER A 32 -3.69 4.22 15.71
CA SER A 32 -5.06 3.75 15.87
C SER A 32 -5.61 3.28 14.53
N LEU A 33 -6.20 2.08 14.49
CA LEU A 33 -6.87 1.53 13.32
C LEU A 33 -7.99 0.58 13.74
N SER A 34 -8.96 0.39 12.86
CA SER A 34 -10.08 -0.52 13.03
C SER A 34 -10.30 -1.27 11.72
N ILE A 35 -10.62 -2.56 11.82
CA ILE A 35 -10.91 -3.44 10.68
C ILE A 35 -12.27 -4.07 10.91
N LEU A 36 -13.16 -3.93 9.94
CA LEU A 36 -14.49 -4.53 9.98
C LEU A 36 -14.42 -6.03 9.66
N PRO A 37 -15.41 -6.83 10.11
CA PRO A 37 -15.53 -8.23 9.71
C PRO A 37 -15.44 -8.42 8.20
N GLY A 38 -14.60 -9.35 7.73
CA GLY A 38 -14.40 -9.65 6.31
C GLY A 38 -13.68 -8.58 5.48
N HIS A 39 -13.22 -7.47 6.09
CA HIS A 39 -12.47 -6.43 5.38
C HIS A 39 -10.97 -6.71 5.35
N VAL A 40 -10.34 -6.27 4.26
CA VAL A 40 -8.89 -6.27 4.07
C VAL A 40 -8.34 -4.86 4.23
N THR A 41 -7.57 -4.62 5.29
CA THR A 41 -6.84 -3.37 5.51
C THR A 41 -5.36 -3.58 5.24
N CYS A 42 -4.76 -2.75 4.39
CA CYS A 42 -3.32 -2.71 4.17
C CYS A 42 -2.67 -1.61 4.99
N LEU A 43 -1.76 -1.96 5.90
CA LEU A 43 -0.84 -1.02 6.54
C LEU A 43 0.40 -0.87 5.65
N LEU A 44 0.47 0.26 4.95
CA LEU A 44 1.41 0.54 3.88
C LEU A 44 2.42 1.61 4.32
N GLY A 45 3.68 1.49 3.92
CA GLY A 45 4.67 2.54 4.19
C GLY A 45 6.10 2.08 3.94
N PRO A 46 7.08 2.99 4.01
CA PRO A 46 8.48 2.66 3.76
C PRO A 46 9.04 1.66 4.78
N SER A 47 10.14 1.01 4.43
CA SER A 47 10.85 0.10 5.35
C SER A 47 11.24 0.81 6.64
N GLY A 48 11.09 0.12 7.77
CA GLY A 48 11.43 0.66 9.09
C GLY A 48 10.43 1.67 9.68
N CYS A 49 9.26 1.91 9.06
CA CYS A 49 8.29 2.86 9.61
C CYS A 49 7.44 2.34 10.78
N GLY A 50 7.57 1.07 11.18
CA GLY A 50 6.88 0.49 12.34
C GLY A 50 5.76 -0.51 12.03
N LYS A 51 5.59 -0.93 10.77
CA LYS A 51 4.50 -1.84 10.33
C LYS A 51 4.56 -3.22 10.99
N SER A 52 5.70 -3.92 10.87
CA SER A 52 5.93 -5.23 11.48
C SER A 52 5.86 -5.17 13.01
N THR A 53 6.38 -4.10 13.62
CA THR A 53 6.24 -3.86 15.08
C THR A 53 4.77 -3.73 15.47
N THR A 54 3.95 -3.02 14.68
CA THR A 54 2.51 -2.91 14.90
C THR A 54 1.82 -4.28 14.83
N LEU A 55 2.12 -5.09 13.81
CA LEU A 55 1.62 -6.47 13.69
C LEU A 55 1.99 -7.33 14.90
N ARG A 56 3.26 -7.30 15.33
CA ARG A 56 3.76 -8.10 16.47
C ARG A 56 3.10 -7.75 17.79
N MET A 57 2.77 -6.47 18.01
CA MET A 57 1.99 -6.05 19.18
C MET A 57 0.55 -6.60 19.15
N ILE A 58 -0.11 -6.52 17.99
CA ILE A 58 -1.47 -7.05 17.82
C ILE A 58 -1.49 -8.57 18.04
N ALA A 59 -0.50 -9.28 17.51
CA ALA A 59 -0.34 -10.72 17.73
C ALA A 59 0.02 -11.09 19.17
N GLY A 60 0.58 -10.16 19.95
CA GLY A 60 1.04 -10.40 21.32
C GLY A 60 2.44 -10.97 21.42
N VAL A 61 3.20 -10.93 20.32
CA VAL A 61 4.62 -11.30 20.28
C VAL A 61 5.46 -10.23 20.99
N ASP A 62 5.12 -8.96 20.76
CA ASP A 62 5.71 -7.81 21.45
C ASP A 62 4.65 -7.14 22.34
N MET A 63 5.08 -6.49 23.43
CA MET A 63 4.22 -5.65 24.26
C MET A 63 4.34 -4.18 23.84
N GLN A 64 3.21 -3.50 23.76
CA GLN A 64 3.14 -2.04 23.59
C GLN A 64 3.49 -1.32 24.90
N ASP A 65 4.04 -0.11 24.80
CA ASP A 65 4.30 0.75 25.97
C ASP A 65 3.04 1.49 26.41
N SER A 66 2.12 1.76 25.48
CA SER A 66 0.79 2.31 25.74
C SER A 66 -0.21 1.89 24.67
N GLY A 67 -1.48 2.14 24.96
CA GLY A 67 -2.58 1.86 24.05
C GLY A 67 -3.24 0.50 24.31
N GLN A 68 -4.28 0.24 23.53
CA GLN A 68 -5.21 -0.86 23.75
C GLN A 68 -5.48 -1.61 22.45
N ILE A 69 -5.70 -2.92 22.57
CA ILE A 69 -6.03 -3.81 21.46
C ILE A 69 -7.32 -4.53 21.82
N TYR A 70 -8.29 -4.49 20.92
CA TYR A 70 -9.60 -5.10 21.04
C TYR A 70 -9.88 -6.06 19.88
N VAL A 71 -10.55 -7.18 20.16
CA VAL A 71 -11.08 -8.10 19.15
C VAL A 71 -12.56 -8.31 19.43
N ASP A 72 -13.42 -8.10 18.44
CA ASP A 72 -14.88 -8.13 18.61
C ASP A 72 -15.34 -7.26 19.81
N GLY A 73 -14.70 -6.10 19.98
CA GLY A 73 -14.83 -5.14 21.10
C GLY A 73 -14.48 -5.67 22.49
N GLN A 74 -13.97 -6.88 22.62
CA GLN A 74 -13.39 -7.37 23.86
C GLN A 74 -11.94 -6.91 23.97
N LEU A 75 -11.55 -6.34 25.11
CA LEU A 75 -10.16 -5.97 25.37
C LEU A 75 -9.30 -7.24 25.41
N ILE A 76 -8.27 -7.30 24.57
CA ILE A 76 -7.32 -8.43 24.54
C ILE A 76 -5.94 -8.05 25.07
N CYS A 77 -5.56 -6.77 25.00
CA CYS A 77 -4.27 -6.30 25.50
C CYS A 77 -4.33 -4.81 25.83
N ASP A 78 -3.87 -4.42 27.01
CA ASP A 78 -3.45 -3.07 27.36
C ASP A 78 -2.13 -3.15 28.16
N THR A 79 -1.82 -2.13 28.97
CA THR A 79 -0.59 -2.11 29.79
C THR A 79 -0.69 -2.92 31.10
N GLN A 80 -1.87 -3.43 31.46
CA GLN A 80 -2.15 -4.17 32.69
C GLN A 80 -2.64 -5.60 32.42
N PHE A 81 -3.50 -5.77 31.44
CA PHE A 81 -4.14 -7.01 31.04
C PHE A 81 -3.61 -7.49 29.68
N ARG A 82 -3.36 -8.80 29.55
CA ARG A 82 -2.99 -9.41 28.26
C ARG A 82 -3.54 -10.83 28.13
N VAL A 83 -4.16 -11.10 26.99
CA VAL A 83 -4.40 -12.45 26.50
C VAL A 83 -3.13 -12.93 25.80
N PRO A 84 -2.58 -14.12 26.13
CA PRO A 84 -1.39 -14.63 25.48
C PRO A 84 -1.68 -14.99 24.01
N PRO A 85 -0.69 -14.93 23.10
CA PRO A 85 -0.89 -15.08 21.65
C PRO A 85 -1.74 -16.28 21.23
N GLU A 86 -1.49 -17.44 21.83
CA GLU A 86 -2.17 -18.70 21.53
C GLU A 86 -3.67 -18.70 21.89
N ARG A 87 -4.13 -17.71 22.67
CA ARG A 87 -5.54 -17.52 23.06
C ARG A 87 -6.21 -16.33 22.38
N ARG A 88 -5.54 -15.60 21.47
CA ARG A 88 -6.12 -14.41 20.81
C ARG A 88 -7.05 -14.74 19.64
N SER A 89 -7.08 -15.99 19.16
CA SER A 89 -7.79 -16.37 17.92
C SER A 89 -7.35 -15.54 16.70
N ILE A 90 -6.09 -15.13 16.68
CA ILE A 90 -5.43 -14.36 15.63
C ILE A 90 -4.44 -15.29 14.90
N GLY A 91 -4.57 -15.39 13.58
CA GLY A 91 -3.55 -16.01 12.73
C GLY A 91 -2.45 -15.01 12.41
N LEU A 92 -1.19 -15.46 12.41
CA LEU A 92 -0.03 -14.63 12.08
C LEU A 92 0.85 -15.34 11.07
N MET A 93 1.21 -14.62 10.00
CA MET A 93 2.23 -15.02 9.05
C MET A 93 3.41 -14.04 9.13
N PHE A 94 4.58 -14.56 9.50
CA PHE A 94 5.83 -13.81 9.56
C PHE A 94 6.50 -13.73 8.19
N GLN A 95 7.32 -12.70 8.00
CA GLN A 95 8.14 -12.49 6.80
C GLN A 95 9.16 -13.63 6.57
N ASP A 96 9.69 -14.24 7.63
CA ASP A 96 10.66 -15.35 7.55
C ASP A 96 10.00 -16.74 7.43
N PHE A 97 8.67 -16.78 7.27
CA PHE A 97 7.81 -17.96 7.17
C PHE A 97 7.78 -18.87 8.41
N ALA A 98 8.88 -18.94 9.17
CA ALA A 98 9.04 -19.69 10.40
C ALA A 98 8.49 -21.13 10.32
N LEU A 99 8.74 -21.83 9.21
CA LEU A 99 8.35 -23.24 9.06
C LEU A 99 9.15 -24.11 10.04
N PHE A 100 8.51 -25.14 10.59
CA PHE A 100 9.17 -26.09 11.48
C PHE A 100 10.01 -27.05 10.62
N PRO A 101 11.35 -27.01 10.72
CA PRO A 101 12.22 -27.76 9.80
C PRO A 101 12.17 -29.28 10.01
N HIS A 102 11.68 -29.71 11.18
CA HIS A 102 11.56 -31.12 11.59
C HIS A 102 10.18 -31.71 11.31
N LEU A 103 9.25 -30.93 10.77
CA LEU A 103 7.91 -31.38 10.41
C LEU A 103 7.79 -31.44 8.88
N SER A 104 7.02 -32.39 8.37
CA SER A 104 6.64 -32.41 6.95
C SER A 104 5.82 -31.16 6.59
N VAL A 105 5.62 -30.90 5.29
CA VAL A 105 4.71 -29.86 4.81
C VAL A 105 3.30 -30.07 5.36
N GLY A 106 2.79 -31.30 5.31
CA GLY A 106 1.48 -31.64 5.85
C GLY A 106 1.38 -31.39 7.35
N ASP A 107 2.41 -31.74 8.12
CA ASP A 107 2.46 -31.53 9.56
C ASP A 107 2.61 -30.05 9.94
N ASN A 108 3.37 -29.28 9.13
CA ASN A 108 3.44 -27.84 9.26
C ASN A 108 2.05 -27.21 9.14
N VAL A 109 1.29 -27.55 8.10
CA VAL A 109 -0.07 -27.04 7.89
C VAL A 109 -1.03 -27.54 8.97
N ALA A 110 -0.87 -28.78 9.45
CA ALA A 110 -1.70 -29.37 10.48
C ALA A 110 -1.45 -28.84 11.90
N PHE A 111 -0.32 -28.17 12.14
CA PHE A 111 0.18 -27.85 13.48
C PHE A 111 -0.85 -27.09 14.35
N GLY A 112 -1.55 -26.12 13.77
CA GLY A 112 -2.57 -25.31 14.46
C GLY A 112 -3.97 -25.92 14.49
N LEU A 113 -4.19 -27.09 13.88
CA LEU A 113 -5.51 -27.69 13.77
C LEU A 113 -5.90 -28.48 15.02
N SER A 114 -7.17 -28.36 15.41
CA SER A 114 -7.83 -29.21 16.39
C SER A 114 -8.74 -30.25 15.69
N GLY A 115 -9.13 -31.31 16.40
CA GLY A 115 -10.02 -32.35 15.86
C GLY A 115 -9.31 -33.67 15.52
N THR A 116 -10.05 -34.56 14.85
CA THR A 116 -9.59 -35.92 14.49
C THR A 116 -8.53 -35.90 13.41
N LYS A 117 -7.72 -36.98 13.32
CA LYS A 117 -6.71 -37.13 12.26
C LYS A 117 -7.30 -37.01 10.85
N ALA A 118 -8.51 -37.53 10.65
CA ALA A 118 -9.20 -37.47 9.36
C ALA A 118 -9.61 -36.04 8.99
N GLU A 119 -10.16 -35.27 9.93
CA GLU A 119 -10.53 -33.87 9.71
C GLU A 119 -9.31 -33.01 9.41
N LYS A 120 -8.23 -33.19 10.19
CA LYS A 120 -6.95 -32.49 9.94
C LYS A 120 -6.42 -32.80 8.56
N ARG A 121 -6.33 -34.09 8.17
CA ARG A 121 -5.82 -34.48 6.86
C ARG A 121 -6.68 -33.91 5.74
N LYS A 122 -8.01 -33.94 5.86
CA LYS A 122 -8.92 -33.35 4.87
C LYS A 122 -8.64 -31.86 4.65
N ARG A 123 -8.54 -31.08 5.72
CA ARG A 123 -8.27 -29.63 5.64
C ARG A 123 -6.88 -29.33 5.08
N VAL A 124 -5.87 -30.11 5.49
CA VAL A 124 -4.50 -29.98 4.98
C VAL A 124 -4.45 -30.25 3.47
N THR A 125 -5.08 -31.34 3.01
CA THR A 125 -5.17 -31.68 1.58
C THR A 125 -5.87 -30.59 0.79
N GLU A 126 -7.03 -30.10 1.26
CA GLU A 126 -7.78 -29.01 0.62
C GLU A 126 -6.92 -27.75 0.45
N LEU A 127 -6.19 -27.33 1.49
CA LEU A 127 -5.35 -26.13 1.43
C LEU A 127 -4.13 -26.31 0.54
N LEU A 128 -3.47 -27.49 0.59
CA LEU A 128 -2.32 -27.78 -0.24
C LEU A 128 -2.70 -27.95 -1.71
N GLU A 129 -3.90 -28.43 -2.03
CA GLU A 129 -4.42 -28.43 -3.41
C GLU A 129 -4.56 -27.00 -3.94
N ARG A 130 -5.17 -26.12 -3.16
CA ARG A 130 -5.37 -24.70 -3.52
C ARG A 130 -4.06 -23.99 -3.80
N VAL A 131 -3.07 -24.12 -2.91
CA VAL A 131 -1.76 -23.51 -3.14
C VAL A 131 -0.88 -24.29 -4.12
N GLY A 132 -1.37 -25.40 -4.71
CA GLY A 132 -0.65 -26.19 -5.70
C GLY A 132 0.56 -26.95 -5.16
N LEU A 133 0.53 -27.37 -3.89
CA LEU A 133 1.61 -28.07 -3.17
C LEU A 133 1.21 -29.43 -2.60
N LEU A 134 0.06 -29.99 -2.99
CA LEU A 134 -0.37 -31.30 -2.47
C LEU A 134 0.66 -32.41 -2.72
N HIS A 135 1.39 -32.35 -3.83
CA HIS A 135 2.42 -33.33 -4.17
C HIS A 135 3.65 -33.27 -3.26
N PHE A 136 3.84 -32.19 -2.51
CA PHE A 136 4.90 -32.01 -1.52
C PHE A 136 4.45 -32.31 -0.10
N ILE A 137 3.27 -32.89 0.11
CA ILE A 137 2.66 -33.02 1.45
C ILE A 137 3.53 -33.79 2.46
N ASP A 138 4.34 -34.73 1.98
CA ASP A 138 5.21 -35.58 2.81
C ASP A 138 6.68 -35.09 2.81
N ASP A 139 7.01 -34.06 2.03
CA ASP A 139 8.33 -33.44 1.94
C ASP A 139 8.57 -32.50 3.14
N TYR A 140 9.81 -32.05 3.30
CA TYR A 140 10.25 -31.15 4.37
C TYR A 140 10.59 -29.75 3.85
N PRO A 141 10.56 -28.70 4.70
CA PRO A 141 10.79 -27.32 4.26
C PRO A 141 12.10 -27.08 3.50
N HIS A 142 13.15 -27.83 3.79
CA HIS A 142 14.46 -27.68 3.13
C HIS A 142 14.50 -28.24 1.70
N GLU A 143 13.48 -29.01 1.30
CA GLU A 143 13.32 -29.57 -0.05
C GLU A 143 12.54 -28.61 -0.97
N LEU A 144 11.98 -27.54 -0.40
CA LEU A 144 11.16 -26.56 -1.10
C LEU A 144 11.94 -25.30 -1.48
N SER A 145 11.60 -24.70 -2.62
CA SER A 145 12.00 -23.34 -2.96
C SER A 145 11.40 -22.30 -1.99
N GLY A 146 11.97 -21.09 -1.93
CA GLY A 146 11.47 -20.04 -1.05
C GLY A 146 10.00 -19.68 -1.28
N GLY A 147 9.55 -19.62 -2.55
CA GLY A 147 8.15 -19.34 -2.88
C GLY A 147 7.20 -20.50 -2.54
N GLU A 148 7.69 -21.74 -2.55
CA GLU A 148 6.94 -22.90 -2.05
C GLU A 148 6.83 -22.87 -0.52
N GLN A 149 7.92 -22.56 0.20
CA GLN A 149 7.90 -22.38 1.66
C GLN A 149 6.91 -21.28 2.07
N GLN A 150 6.89 -20.15 1.35
CA GLN A 150 5.94 -19.06 1.59
C GLN A 150 4.49 -19.53 1.46
N ARG A 151 4.16 -20.30 0.42
CA ARG A 151 2.84 -20.89 0.21
C ARG A 151 2.45 -21.88 1.32
N VAL A 152 3.39 -22.71 1.80
CA VAL A 152 3.15 -23.59 2.96
C VAL A 152 2.86 -22.78 4.23
N ALA A 153 3.63 -21.71 4.48
CA ALA A 153 3.42 -20.86 5.65
C ALA A 153 2.06 -20.17 5.61
N LEU A 154 1.64 -19.73 4.43
CA LEU A 154 0.31 -19.18 4.21
C LEU A 154 -0.78 -20.23 4.47
N ALA A 155 -0.67 -21.42 3.88
CA ALA A 155 -1.61 -22.52 4.12
C ALA A 155 -1.72 -22.87 5.62
N ARG A 156 -0.58 -22.93 6.33
CA ARG A 156 -0.54 -23.16 7.78
C ARG A 156 -1.29 -22.08 8.56
N ALA A 157 -1.13 -20.80 8.19
CA ALA A 157 -1.78 -19.71 8.90
C ALA A 157 -3.31 -19.66 8.63
N LEU A 158 -3.76 -20.14 7.47
CA LEU A 158 -5.17 -20.26 7.08
C LEU A 158 -5.86 -21.51 7.64
N ALA A 159 -5.10 -22.55 7.96
CA ALA A 159 -5.64 -23.83 8.41
C ALA A 159 -6.63 -23.70 9.58
N PRO A 160 -6.33 -22.94 10.66
CA PRO A 160 -7.20 -22.84 11.83
C PRO A 160 -8.47 -22.00 11.65
N ARG A 161 -8.71 -21.38 10.48
CA ARG A 161 -9.81 -20.42 10.23
C ARG A 161 -9.84 -19.27 11.24
N PRO A 162 -8.77 -18.46 11.32
CA PRO A 162 -8.68 -17.40 12.31
C PRO A 162 -9.72 -16.31 12.04
N ARG A 163 -10.21 -15.63 13.09
CA ARG A 163 -11.13 -14.49 12.93
C ARG A 163 -10.42 -13.24 12.41
N VAL A 164 -9.16 -13.08 12.79
CA VAL A 164 -8.26 -12.02 12.35
C VAL A 164 -7.00 -12.67 11.79
N MET A 165 -6.61 -12.26 10.59
CA MET A 165 -5.39 -12.70 9.94
C MET A 165 -4.41 -11.52 9.82
N LEU A 166 -3.23 -11.70 10.38
CA LEU A 166 -2.13 -10.75 10.38
C LEU A 166 -1.05 -11.27 9.43
N MET A 167 -0.71 -10.50 8.40
CA MET A 167 0.24 -10.94 7.38
C MET A 167 1.34 -9.90 7.16
N ASP A 168 2.59 -10.28 7.39
CA ASP A 168 3.76 -9.44 7.16
C ASP A 168 4.45 -9.83 5.85
N GLU A 169 4.27 -9.01 4.80
CA GLU A 169 4.78 -9.24 3.45
C GLU A 169 4.49 -10.65 2.89
N PRO A 170 3.22 -11.12 2.92
CA PRO A 170 2.86 -12.51 2.62
C PRO A 170 3.12 -12.94 1.18
N PHE A 171 3.40 -12.00 0.26
CA PHE A 171 3.55 -12.26 -1.16
C PHE A 171 4.88 -11.77 -1.75
N SER A 172 5.81 -11.22 -0.96
CA SER A 172 7.04 -10.59 -1.45
C SER A 172 8.07 -11.57 -2.03
N GLY A 173 8.03 -12.84 -1.63
CA GLY A 173 8.95 -13.89 -2.11
C GLY A 173 8.39 -14.72 -3.28
N LEU A 174 7.22 -14.36 -3.81
CA LEU A 174 6.57 -15.06 -4.92
C LEU A 174 6.98 -14.46 -6.27
N ASP A 175 7.21 -15.31 -7.27
CA ASP A 175 7.41 -14.88 -8.66
C ASP A 175 6.18 -14.11 -9.16
N ASN A 176 6.40 -13.02 -9.88
CA ASN A 176 5.35 -12.13 -10.40
C ASN A 176 4.23 -12.85 -11.16
N ARG A 177 4.50 -13.96 -11.86
CA ARG A 177 3.47 -14.73 -12.61
C ARG A 177 2.53 -15.51 -11.70
N LEU A 178 3.04 -16.04 -10.58
CA LEU A 178 2.27 -16.84 -9.61
C LEU A 178 1.64 -15.97 -8.53
N ARG A 179 2.27 -14.83 -8.23
CA ARG A 179 1.88 -13.92 -7.16
C ARG A 179 0.43 -13.46 -7.26
N ASP A 180 -0.02 -13.10 -8.46
CA ASP A 180 -1.37 -12.57 -8.66
C ASP A 180 -2.45 -13.64 -8.37
N GLY A 181 -2.30 -14.85 -8.92
CA GLY A 181 -3.26 -15.94 -8.73
C GLY A 181 -3.34 -16.41 -7.28
N ILE A 182 -2.19 -16.63 -6.63
CA ILE A 182 -2.14 -17.05 -5.23
C ILE A 182 -2.78 -15.99 -4.33
N ARG A 183 -2.46 -14.71 -4.55
CA ARG A 183 -3.00 -13.60 -3.78
C ARG A 183 -4.52 -13.54 -3.88
N ASP A 184 -5.07 -13.57 -5.10
CA ASP A 184 -6.50 -13.48 -5.32
C ASP A 184 -7.23 -14.68 -4.69
N GLU A 185 -6.68 -15.88 -4.83
CA GLU A 185 -7.25 -17.09 -4.21
C GLU A 185 -7.22 -17.05 -2.67
N THR A 186 -6.12 -16.54 -2.11
CA THR A 186 -5.93 -16.38 -0.67
C THR A 186 -6.93 -15.41 -0.07
N LEU A 187 -7.07 -14.25 -0.69
CA LEU A 187 -8.00 -13.22 -0.26
C LEU A 187 -9.45 -13.68 -0.45
N ALA A 188 -9.75 -14.42 -1.53
CA ALA A 188 -11.06 -15.03 -1.74
C ALA A 188 -11.40 -16.00 -0.59
N LEU A 189 -10.48 -16.90 -0.22
CA LEU A 189 -10.69 -17.82 0.91
C LEU A 189 -10.92 -17.07 2.23
N LEU A 190 -10.09 -16.08 2.53
CA LEU A 190 -10.23 -15.28 3.76
C LEU A 190 -11.58 -14.55 3.80
N LYS A 191 -12.04 -14.04 2.66
CA LYS A 191 -13.32 -13.37 2.51
C LYS A 191 -14.50 -14.33 2.66
N GLU A 192 -14.42 -15.52 2.07
CA GLU A 192 -15.40 -16.61 2.23
C GLU A 192 -15.56 -17.04 3.69
N GLU A 193 -14.45 -17.07 4.45
CA GLU A 193 -14.44 -17.40 5.88
C GLU A 193 -14.82 -16.22 6.78
N GLY A 194 -15.05 -15.02 6.23
CA GLY A 194 -15.39 -13.81 6.99
C GLY A 194 -14.24 -13.27 7.86
N THR A 195 -13.01 -13.67 7.52
CA THR A 195 -11.78 -13.31 8.23
C THR A 195 -11.42 -11.86 7.94
N SER A 196 -11.10 -11.10 8.98
CA SER A 196 -10.60 -9.73 8.82
C SER A 196 -9.10 -9.74 8.70
N VAL A 197 -8.56 -8.96 7.76
CA VAL A 197 -7.16 -9.05 7.37
C VAL A 197 -6.45 -7.73 7.63
N LEU A 198 -5.35 -7.78 8.38
CA LEU A 198 -4.34 -6.72 8.39
C LEU A 198 -3.12 -7.21 7.63
N LEU A 199 -2.92 -6.67 6.43
CA LEU A 199 -1.77 -6.96 5.60
C LEU A 199 -0.76 -5.83 5.69
N VAL A 200 0.51 -6.16 5.90
CA VAL A 200 1.62 -5.22 5.83
C VAL A 200 2.37 -5.45 4.53
N THR A 201 2.59 -4.37 3.80
CA THR A 201 3.42 -4.36 2.60
C THR A 201 4.13 -3.02 2.48
N HIS A 202 5.23 -2.99 1.73
CA HIS A 202 5.89 -1.76 1.31
C HIS A 202 5.61 -1.45 -0.18
N GLU A 203 4.85 -2.30 -0.88
CA GLU A 203 4.55 -2.16 -2.29
C GLU A 203 3.18 -1.51 -2.52
N PRO A 204 3.14 -0.29 -3.10
CA PRO A 204 1.88 0.43 -3.31
C PRO A 204 0.92 -0.30 -4.25
N GLU A 205 1.43 -0.92 -5.32
CA GLU A 205 0.60 -1.63 -6.29
C GLU A 205 -0.18 -2.78 -5.66
N GLU A 206 0.44 -3.50 -4.73
CA GLU A 206 -0.17 -4.59 -4.00
C GLU A 206 -1.35 -4.07 -3.17
N ALA A 207 -1.11 -3.02 -2.37
CA ALA A 207 -2.15 -2.40 -1.54
C ALA A 207 -3.30 -1.84 -2.39
N MET A 208 -2.99 -1.25 -3.55
CA MET A 208 -4.01 -0.72 -4.47
C MET A 208 -4.90 -1.81 -5.09
N ARG A 209 -4.37 -3.03 -5.30
CA ARG A 209 -5.13 -4.14 -5.88
C ARG A 209 -5.97 -4.90 -4.85
N MET A 210 -5.47 -5.04 -3.62
CA MET A 210 -6.05 -5.96 -2.62
C MET A 210 -6.93 -5.28 -1.57
N ALA A 211 -6.62 -4.04 -1.20
CA ALA A 211 -7.16 -3.48 0.03
C ALA A 211 -8.55 -2.89 -0.17
N ASP A 212 -9.45 -3.17 0.75
CA ASP A 212 -10.66 -2.35 0.92
C ASP A 212 -10.28 -0.97 1.48
N GLU A 213 -9.23 -0.93 2.32
CA GLU A 213 -8.74 0.28 2.98
C GLU A 213 -7.21 0.26 3.14
N ILE A 214 -6.56 1.38 2.85
CA ILE A 214 -5.12 1.59 3.07
C ILE A 214 -4.93 2.52 4.25
N ALA A 215 -4.07 2.13 5.19
CA ALA A 215 -3.51 2.99 6.22
C ALA A 215 -2.04 3.28 5.86
N LEU A 216 -1.76 4.48 5.37
CA LEU A 216 -0.40 4.91 5.03
C LEU A 216 0.34 5.35 6.29
N MET A 217 1.47 4.71 6.57
CA MET A 217 2.28 4.90 7.78
C MET A 217 3.63 5.54 7.44
N ARG A 218 4.01 6.57 8.20
CA ARG A 218 5.31 7.25 8.08
C ARG A 218 5.78 7.70 9.46
N GLY A 219 7.05 7.43 9.77
CA GLY A 219 7.66 7.85 11.05
C GLY A 219 6.89 7.39 12.29
N GLY A 220 6.39 6.15 12.30
CA GLY A 220 5.64 5.61 13.44
C GLY A 220 4.15 5.95 13.49
N ARG A 221 3.64 6.82 12.60
CA ARG A 221 2.27 7.33 12.60
C ARG A 221 1.50 6.96 11.34
N ILE A 222 0.19 6.76 11.45
CA ILE A 222 -0.70 6.72 10.28
C ILE A 222 -0.93 8.16 9.82
N VAL A 223 -0.47 8.51 8.62
CA VAL A 223 -0.58 9.86 8.04
C VAL A 223 -1.84 10.02 7.19
N GLN A 224 -2.37 8.93 6.66
CA GLN A 224 -3.59 8.94 5.87
C GLN A 224 -4.27 7.56 5.91
N LYS A 225 -5.60 7.55 5.91
CA LYS A 225 -6.41 6.33 5.89
C LYS A 225 -7.59 6.49 4.93
N GLY A 226 -7.90 5.44 4.17
CA GLY A 226 -9.08 5.41 3.31
C GLY A 226 -8.99 4.38 2.19
N ALA A 227 -10.05 4.27 1.40
CA ALA A 227 -10.08 3.39 0.23
C ALA A 227 -8.93 3.72 -0.75
N PRO A 228 -8.36 2.73 -1.46
CA PRO A 228 -7.23 2.94 -2.38
C PRO A 228 -7.42 4.11 -3.34
N TYR A 229 -8.61 4.20 -3.95
CA TYR A 229 -8.96 5.29 -4.86
C TYR A 229 -8.86 6.67 -4.21
N ASN A 230 -9.32 6.80 -2.96
CA ASN A 230 -9.31 8.07 -2.24
C ASN A 230 -7.89 8.48 -1.83
N ILE A 231 -7.06 7.53 -1.38
CA ILE A 231 -5.64 7.81 -1.12
C ILE A 231 -4.94 8.28 -2.39
N TYR A 232 -5.23 7.64 -3.52
CA TYR A 232 -4.61 7.94 -4.80
C TYR A 232 -5.08 9.28 -5.41
N LYS A 233 -6.35 9.65 -5.22
CA LYS A 233 -6.96 10.88 -5.77
C LYS A 233 -6.95 12.08 -4.84
N SER A 234 -6.89 11.87 -3.53
CA SER A 234 -6.90 12.92 -2.52
C SER A 234 -5.78 12.67 -1.49
N PRO A 235 -4.52 12.65 -1.93
CA PRO A 235 -3.37 12.38 -1.07
C PRO A 235 -3.19 13.47 -0.01
N ALA A 236 -2.79 13.08 1.20
CA ALA A 236 -2.64 14.01 2.33
C ALA A 236 -1.47 15.00 2.16
N ASP A 237 -0.40 14.59 1.49
CA ASP A 237 0.77 15.42 1.22
C ASP A 237 1.54 14.95 -0.03
N LYS A 238 2.56 15.73 -0.43
CA LYS A 238 3.45 15.42 -1.56
C LYS A 238 4.08 14.04 -1.44
N GLU A 239 4.55 13.68 -0.25
CA GLU A 239 5.19 12.39 -0.01
C GLU A 239 4.21 11.22 -0.19
N ALA A 240 2.94 11.39 0.15
CA ALA A 240 1.90 10.42 -0.17
C ALA A 240 1.72 10.28 -1.69
N VAL A 241 1.74 11.38 -2.47
CA VAL A 241 1.73 11.28 -3.95
C VAL A 241 2.92 10.47 -4.47
N ALA A 242 4.11 10.85 -4.00
CA ALA A 242 5.39 10.25 -4.40
C ALA A 242 5.51 8.78 -4.00
N PHE A 243 4.80 8.36 -2.96
CA PHE A 243 4.81 6.97 -2.51
C PHE A 243 4.08 6.04 -3.50
N PHE A 244 3.04 6.52 -4.20
CA PHE A 244 2.26 5.70 -5.14
C PHE A 244 2.70 5.82 -6.60
N SER A 245 3.54 6.79 -6.94
CA SER A 245 4.06 6.96 -8.30
C SER A 245 5.24 7.92 -8.33
N ASP A 246 5.99 7.90 -9.43
CA ASP A 246 6.80 9.06 -9.81
C ASP A 246 5.95 10.35 -9.81
N ILE A 247 6.59 11.48 -9.54
CA ILE A 247 5.96 12.80 -9.52
C ILE A 247 6.82 13.84 -10.24
N ASN A 248 6.13 14.84 -10.77
CA ASN A 248 6.68 16.12 -11.16
C ASN A 248 6.33 17.16 -10.09
N VAL A 249 7.22 18.14 -9.91
CA VAL A 249 7.02 19.23 -8.95
C VAL A 249 7.34 20.56 -9.63
N LEU A 250 6.37 21.47 -9.63
CA LEU A 250 6.59 22.88 -9.95
C LEU A 250 6.57 23.67 -8.66
N GLN A 251 7.50 24.62 -8.53
CA GLN A 251 7.57 25.51 -7.38
C GLN A 251 7.05 26.89 -7.77
N GLY A 252 6.36 27.55 -6.84
CA GLY A 252 5.91 28.93 -7.05
C GLY A 252 5.52 29.59 -5.74
N ASN A 253 5.35 30.91 -5.81
CA ASN A 253 4.89 31.71 -4.68
C ASN A 253 3.47 32.21 -4.97
N VAL A 254 2.64 32.23 -3.94
CA VAL A 254 1.25 32.67 -4.06
C VAL A 254 1.17 34.18 -4.12
N GLN A 255 0.40 34.70 -5.07
CA GLN A 255 0.02 36.10 -5.20
C GLN A 255 -1.46 36.18 -5.60
N GLY A 256 -2.29 36.77 -4.75
CA GLY A 256 -3.73 36.88 -5.00
C GLY A 256 -4.42 35.52 -5.15
N ALA A 257 -4.04 34.53 -4.34
CA ALA A 257 -4.48 33.13 -4.43
C ALA A 257 -4.11 32.40 -5.75
N LEU A 258 -3.21 32.97 -6.54
CA LEU A 258 -2.71 32.38 -7.78
C LEU A 258 -1.20 32.11 -7.70
N VAL A 259 -0.75 31.16 -8.51
CA VAL A 259 0.66 30.81 -8.66
C VAL A 259 0.99 30.82 -10.15
N ASP A 260 1.90 31.69 -10.56
CA ASP A 260 2.40 31.72 -11.94
C ASP A 260 3.37 30.56 -12.17
N THR A 261 3.17 29.83 -13.28
CA THR A 261 4.02 28.70 -13.69
C THR A 261 4.23 28.72 -15.20
N ALA A 262 5.13 27.86 -15.69
CA ALA A 262 5.29 27.61 -17.13
C ALA A 262 3.98 27.16 -17.82
N PHE A 263 3.03 26.57 -17.08
CA PHE A 263 1.74 26.09 -17.60
C PHE A 263 0.57 27.06 -17.31
N GLY A 264 0.91 28.33 -17.04
CA GLY A 264 -0.01 29.41 -16.68
C GLY A 264 -0.35 29.42 -15.20
N GLN A 265 -1.40 30.16 -14.83
CA GLN A 265 -1.78 30.40 -13.44
C GLN A 265 -2.54 29.22 -12.82
N PHE A 266 -2.11 28.78 -11.64
CA PHE A 266 -2.80 27.78 -10.81
C PHE A 266 -3.46 28.45 -9.60
N LEU A 267 -4.65 27.97 -9.22
CA LEU A 267 -5.32 28.40 -8.00
C LEU A 267 -4.71 27.72 -6.78
N ALA A 268 -4.25 28.49 -5.79
CA ALA A 268 -3.73 27.99 -4.51
C ALA A 268 -4.57 28.52 -3.34
N PRO A 269 -5.84 28.07 -3.22
CA PRO A 269 -6.72 28.55 -2.17
C PRO A 269 -6.21 28.14 -0.78
N GLY A 270 -6.33 29.03 0.21
CA GLY A 270 -5.96 28.75 1.60
C GLY A 270 -4.48 28.93 1.94
N VAL A 271 -3.65 29.38 0.99
CA VAL A 271 -2.25 29.76 1.23
C VAL A 271 -2.14 31.30 1.16
N PRO A 272 -1.49 31.96 2.14
CA PRO A 272 -1.34 33.41 2.14
C PRO A 272 -0.39 33.90 1.04
N ASP A 273 -0.52 35.18 0.67
CA ASP A 273 0.39 35.83 -0.28
C ASP A 273 1.85 35.77 0.20
N GLY A 274 2.76 35.54 -0.75
CA GLY A 274 4.17 35.25 -0.49
C GLY A 274 4.44 33.83 0.01
N GLY A 275 3.40 33.03 0.27
CA GLY A 275 3.55 31.63 0.65
C GLY A 275 4.11 30.79 -0.50
N ALA A 276 5.14 29.98 -0.20
CA ALA A 276 5.71 29.06 -1.17
C ALA A 276 4.88 27.77 -1.26
N VAL A 277 4.59 27.33 -2.47
CA VAL A 277 3.86 26.08 -2.74
C VAL A 277 4.58 25.19 -3.73
N GLU A 278 4.22 23.92 -3.69
CA GLU A 278 4.60 22.89 -4.64
C GLU A 278 3.35 22.38 -5.35
N ILE A 279 3.33 22.48 -6.68
CA ILE A 279 2.30 21.90 -7.54
C ILE A 279 2.83 20.56 -8.02
N VAL A 280 2.19 19.50 -7.58
CA VAL A 280 2.60 18.11 -7.77
C VAL A 280 1.64 17.41 -8.71
N PHE A 281 2.16 16.76 -9.74
CA PHE A 281 1.35 15.96 -10.66
C PHE A 281 2.11 14.75 -11.15
N ARG A 282 1.37 13.73 -11.58
CA ARG A 282 1.96 12.47 -12.03
C ARG A 282 2.36 12.52 -13.50
N PRO A 283 3.41 11.80 -13.92
CA PRO A 283 3.85 11.75 -15.31
C PRO A 283 2.75 11.37 -16.32
N GLN A 284 1.83 10.46 -15.95
CA GLN A 284 0.71 10.07 -16.83
C GLN A 284 -0.35 11.16 -17.04
N HIS A 285 -0.27 12.29 -16.31
CA HIS A 285 -1.16 13.44 -16.49
C HIS A 285 -0.53 14.55 -17.34
N VAL A 286 0.68 14.33 -17.85
CA VAL A 286 1.38 15.24 -18.76
C VAL A 286 0.98 14.88 -20.19
N GLY A 287 0.35 15.82 -20.89
CA GLY A 287 0.12 15.72 -22.33
C GLY A 287 1.38 16.10 -23.09
N ILE A 288 1.63 15.43 -24.22
CA ILE A 288 2.78 15.69 -25.09
C ILE A 288 2.27 15.96 -26.50
N ASP A 289 2.74 17.05 -27.10
CA ASP A 289 2.45 17.44 -28.47
C ASP A 289 3.74 17.75 -29.24
N PHE A 290 3.74 17.45 -30.54
CA PHE A 290 4.87 17.76 -31.41
C PHE A 290 4.98 19.26 -31.65
N ASP A 291 6.21 19.77 -31.72
CA ASP A 291 6.47 21.12 -32.18
C ASP A 291 6.14 21.26 -33.67
N ARG A 292 5.26 22.23 -34.00
CA ARG A 292 4.88 22.54 -35.39
C ARG A 292 5.43 23.91 -35.78
N ALA A 293 6.75 23.95 -36.01
CA ALA A 293 7.50 25.18 -36.33
C ALA A 293 7.40 26.24 -35.22
N GLY A 294 7.70 25.83 -33.99
CA GLY A 294 7.65 26.71 -32.81
C GLY A 294 6.25 26.98 -32.27
N ARG A 295 5.22 26.28 -32.78
CA ARG A 295 3.84 26.40 -32.30
C ARG A 295 3.39 25.11 -31.63
N GLY A 296 2.95 25.24 -30.38
CA GLY A 296 2.27 24.20 -29.61
C GLY A 296 0.75 24.21 -29.83
N PRO A 297 0.02 23.37 -29.09
CA PRO A 297 -1.44 23.39 -29.08
C PRO A 297 -1.98 24.72 -28.53
N ASN A 298 -3.27 24.99 -28.72
CA ASN A 298 -3.91 26.13 -28.07
C ASN A 298 -4.15 25.83 -26.58
N PRO A 299 -4.03 26.82 -25.68
CA PRO A 299 -4.41 26.64 -24.28
C PRO A 299 -5.88 26.23 -24.14
N THR A 300 -6.16 25.38 -23.16
CA THR A 300 -7.54 25.03 -22.76
C THR A 300 -7.69 25.16 -21.25
N GLU A 301 -8.92 25.34 -20.77
CA GLU A 301 -9.20 25.41 -19.33
C GLU A 301 -8.73 24.13 -18.60
N LEU A 302 -8.83 22.97 -19.25
CA LEU A 302 -8.48 21.69 -18.64
C LEU A 302 -6.96 21.43 -18.65
N GLN A 303 -6.27 21.76 -19.74
CA GLN A 303 -4.86 21.40 -19.99
C GLN A 303 -3.88 22.55 -19.70
N GLY A 304 -4.39 23.74 -19.38
CA GLY A 304 -3.58 24.93 -19.11
C GLY A 304 -2.87 25.49 -20.33
N MET A 305 -1.85 26.31 -20.08
CA MET A 305 -0.97 26.84 -21.11
C MET A 305 0.11 25.78 -21.43
N PRO A 306 0.38 25.49 -22.71
CA PRO A 306 1.45 24.57 -23.07
C PRO A 306 2.81 25.20 -22.83
N ALA A 307 3.74 24.41 -22.28
CA ALA A 307 5.11 24.80 -22.06
C ALA A 307 6.05 24.00 -22.96
N ARG A 308 7.05 24.65 -23.55
CA ARG A 308 8.02 23.99 -24.40
C ARG A 308 9.12 23.34 -23.56
N GLY A 309 9.52 22.14 -23.98
CA GLY A 309 10.66 21.44 -23.41
C GLY A 309 11.38 20.61 -24.47
N THR A 310 12.60 20.22 -24.15
CA THR A 310 13.46 19.42 -25.02
C THR A 310 13.67 18.04 -24.44
N VAL A 311 13.48 16.99 -25.25
CA VAL A 311 13.67 15.60 -24.84
C VAL A 311 15.12 15.40 -24.38
N GLU A 312 15.29 15.07 -23.11
CA GLU A 312 16.57 14.74 -22.51
C GLU A 312 16.80 13.22 -22.53
N ARG A 313 15.73 12.44 -22.32
CA ARG A 313 15.79 10.98 -22.27
C ARG A 313 14.44 10.35 -22.62
N ALA A 314 14.44 9.20 -23.28
CA ALA A 314 13.23 8.40 -23.52
C ALA A 314 13.55 6.91 -23.34
N ARG A 315 12.70 6.17 -22.63
CA ARG A 315 12.88 4.74 -22.36
C ARG A 315 11.55 4.00 -22.38
N PHE A 316 11.55 2.79 -22.91
CA PHE A 316 10.41 1.87 -22.85
C PHE A 316 10.49 1.02 -21.58
N MET A 317 9.39 0.95 -20.83
CA MET A 317 9.26 0.28 -19.53
C MET A 317 8.37 -0.98 -19.59
N GLY A 318 8.03 -1.45 -20.79
CA GLY A 318 7.28 -2.70 -21.01
C GLY A 318 5.84 -2.48 -21.47
N SER A 319 5.04 -1.69 -20.75
CA SER A 319 3.68 -1.30 -21.17
C SER A 319 3.56 0.17 -21.57
N GLU A 320 4.55 0.97 -21.20
CA GLU A 320 4.58 2.41 -21.37
C GLU A 320 6.00 2.91 -21.65
N SER A 321 6.11 4.14 -22.13
CA SER A 321 7.36 4.85 -22.32
C SER A 321 7.44 6.04 -21.37
N LEU A 322 8.55 6.14 -20.65
CA LEU A 322 8.90 7.29 -19.82
C LEU A 322 9.79 8.24 -20.63
N VAL A 323 9.35 9.49 -20.75
CA VAL A 323 10.08 10.55 -21.45
C VAL A 323 10.39 11.67 -20.46
N GLU A 324 11.62 12.14 -20.47
CA GLU A 324 12.11 13.23 -19.63
C GLU A 324 12.39 14.45 -20.51
N PHE A 325 11.87 15.60 -20.09
CA PHE A 325 11.94 16.86 -20.79
C PHE A 325 12.63 17.89 -19.93
N ARG A 326 13.67 18.52 -20.47
CA ARG A 326 14.24 19.73 -19.91
C ARG A 326 13.40 20.92 -20.37
N MET A 327 12.81 21.65 -19.43
CA MET A 327 11.90 22.76 -19.73
C MET A 327 12.67 24.00 -20.17
N ASP A 328 12.18 24.69 -21.20
CA ASP A 328 12.79 25.92 -21.72
C ASP A 328 12.65 27.10 -20.72
N HIS A 329 11.63 27.04 -19.85
CA HIS A 329 11.28 28.12 -18.92
C HIS A 329 12.30 28.30 -17.78
N ASP A 330 12.69 27.22 -17.12
CA ASP A 330 13.48 27.22 -15.88
C ASP A 330 14.55 26.13 -15.84
N GLY A 331 14.67 25.30 -16.89
CA GLY A 331 15.60 24.18 -16.94
C GLY A 331 15.20 22.98 -16.07
N ALA A 332 14.03 22.99 -15.44
CA ALA A 332 13.54 21.86 -14.67
C ALA A 332 13.34 20.63 -15.56
N VAL A 333 13.49 19.43 -14.98
CA VAL A 333 13.24 18.17 -15.69
C VAL A 333 11.87 17.66 -15.31
N LEU A 334 10.99 17.55 -16.30
CA LEU A 334 9.66 16.96 -16.15
C LEU A 334 9.60 15.59 -16.84
N LYS A 335 8.90 14.67 -16.19
CA LYS A 335 8.65 13.31 -16.66
C LYS A 335 7.24 13.22 -17.25
N ALA A 336 7.09 12.51 -18.36
CA ALA A 336 5.80 12.15 -18.91
C ALA A 336 5.78 10.65 -19.25
N THR A 337 4.64 10.01 -18.98
CA THR A 337 4.45 8.59 -19.29
C THR A 337 3.44 8.45 -20.41
N VAL A 338 3.80 7.73 -21.46
CA VAL A 338 2.97 7.51 -22.66
C VAL A 338 2.69 6.02 -22.83
N PRO A 339 1.43 5.61 -23.06
CA PRO A 339 1.13 4.20 -23.34
C PRO A 339 1.89 3.68 -24.57
N ASN A 340 2.30 2.42 -24.52
CA ASN A 340 3.05 1.75 -25.59
C ASN A 340 4.42 2.37 -25.89
N VAL A 341 4.98 2.04 -27.05
CA VAL A 341 6.30 2.50 -27.49
C VAL A 341 6.21 3.92 -28.03
N PHE A 342 6.86 4.84 -27.35
CA PHE A 342 7.04 6.23 -27.78
C PHE A 342 8.44 6.71 -27.36
N LEU A 343 9.37 6.72 -28.31
CA LEU A 343 10.78 7.00 -28.07
C LEU A 343 11.27 8.16 -28.94
N PRO A 344 10.89 9.42 -28.62
CA PRO A 344 11.38 10.57 -29.36
C PRO A 344 12.90 10.72 -29.21
N LYS A 345 13.55 11.28 -30.23
CA LYS A 345 15.01 11.47 -30.23
C LYS A 345 15.41 12.50 -29.17
N VAL A 346 16.51 12.27 -28.48
CA VAL A 346 17.13 13.28 -27.60
C VAL A 346 17.39 14.55 -28.40
N GLY A 347 17.10 15.71 -27.80
CA GLY A 347 17.16 17.02 -28.46
C GLY A 347 15.91 17.42 -29.23
N THR A 348 14.89 16.54 -29.33
CA THR A 348 13.63 16.91 -29.97
C THR A 348 12.86 17.90 -29.10
N ALA A 349 12.49 19.05 -29.65
CA ALA A 349 11.60 19.99 -28.98
C ALA A 349 10.15 19.51 -29.05
N MET A 350 9.45 19.58 -27.93
CA MET A 350 8.04 19.18 -27.80
C MET A 350 7.31 20.14 -26.86
N TRP A 351 5.98 20.09 -26.90
CA TRP A 351 5.11 20.88 -26.04
C TRP A 351 4.46 19.98 -25.01
N LEU A 352 4.50 20.43 -23.76
CA LEU A 352 3.93 19.74 -22.62
C LEU A 352 2.67 20.50 -22.18
N THR A 353 1.63 19.76 -21.82
CA THR A 353 0.45 20.30 -21.15
C THR A 353 0.18 19.55 -19.85
N VAL A 354 -0.47 20.19 -18.89
CA VAL A 354 -0.74 19.59 -17.59
C VAL A 354 -2.23 19.70 -17.27
N ARG A 355 -2.85 18.56 -16.98
CA ARG A 355 -4.24 18.52 -16.53
C ARG A 355 -4.39 19.16 -15.16
N ARG A 356 -5.06 20.31 -15.09
CA ARG A 356 -5.24 21.09 -13.86
C ARG A 356 -6.04 20.33 -12.80
N ASP A 357 -7.06 19.57 -13.22
CA ASP A 357 -7.89 18.70 -12.36
C ASP A 357 -7.12 17.51 -11.75
N ARG A 358 -5.85 17.34 -12.14
CA ARG A 358 -4.97 16.25 -11.71
C ARG A 358 -3.69 16.72 -11.03
N CYS A 359 -3.63 18.00 -10.69
CA CYS A 359 -2.56 18.59 -9.89
C CYS A 359 -2.96 18.67 -8.42
N PHE A 360 -1.99 18.47 -7.55
CA PHE A 360 -2.10 18.63 -6.10
C PHE A 360 -1.25 19.82 -5.70
N ILE A 361 -1.76 20.68 -4.81
CA ILE A 361 -1.05 21.86 -4.37
C ILE A 361 -0.82 21.74 -2.87
N PHE A 362 0.45 21.75 -2.48
CA PHE A 362 0.85 21.64 -1.09
C PHE A 362 1.69 22.85 -0.69
N PRO A 363 1.53 23.38 0.53
CA PRO A 363 2.50 24.32 1.09
C PRO A 363 3.89 23.69 1.10
N ARG A 364 4.90 24.44 0.67
CA ARG A 364 6.29 23.97 0.72
C ARG A 364 6.71 23.88 2.18
N LYS A 365 7.12 22.69 2.64
CA LYS A 365 7.74 22.52 3.96
C LYS A 365 9.13 23.17 3.90
N GLY A 366 9.40 24.07 4.85
CA GLY A 366 10.65 24.82 4.96
C GLY A 366 11.86 23.98 5.35
#